data_AF-A0A1D9QC34-F1
#
_entry.id   AF-A0A1D9QC34-F1
#
_cell.length_a   1.000
_cell.length_b   1.000
_cell.length_c   1.000
_cell.angle_alpha   90.00
_cell.angle_beta   90.00
_cell.angle_gamma   90.00
#
_symmetry.space_group_name_H-M   'P 1'
#
loop_
_entity.id
_entity.type
_entity.pdbx_description
1 polymer ?
#
loop_
_entity_poly.entity_id
_entity_poly.type
_entity_poly.pdbx_seq_one_letter_code
_entity_poly.pdbx_strand_id
1 'polypeptide(L)'
;MSYRINQDRKNPIFKMLSRAAVRASSTTSMVARRGFHSTRAQMGSPYHYPEGPRSNIPFNPNTRFFALRYWGFMAVGFGAPFGIAVWQTCKNQ
;
A
#
# COMPACT_ATOMS: atom_id res chain seq x y z
N MET A 1 38.04 -45.83 -52.24
CA MET A 1 38.31 -45.76 -50.79
C MET A 1 37.65 -44.51 -50.26
N SER A 2 36.55 -44.66 -49.52
CA SER A 2 35.63 -43.58 -49.10
C SER A 2 36.02 -43.09 -47.71
N TYR A 3 36.13 -41.77 -47.50
CA TYR A 3 36.12 -41.18 -46.17
C TYR A 3 35.13 -40.03 -46.12
N ARG A 4 33.99 -40.35 -45.51
CA ARG A 4 32.88 -39.48 -45.15
C ARG A 4 33.32 -38.65 -43.93
N ILE A 5 33.30 -37.32 -44.00
CA ILE A 5 33.43 -36.45 -42.82
C ILE A 5 32.11 -35.75 -42.56
N ASN A 6 31.53 -36.08 -41.41
CA ASN A 6 30.25 -35.62 -40.89
C ASN A 6 30.30 -34.12 -40.59
N GLN A 7 29.41 -33.35 -41.20
CA GLN A 7 29.23 -31.94 -40.87
C GLN A 7 28.21 -31.85 -39.72
N ASP A 8 28.72 -31.84 -38.50
CA ASP A 8 27.95 -31.66 -37.27
C ASP A 8 27.34 -30.24 -37.25
N ARG A 9 26.02 -30.14 -37.46
CA ARG A 9 25.27 -28.88 -37.38
C ARG A 9 25.26 -28.40 -35.93
N LYS A 10 26.21 -27.55 -35.58
CA LYS A 10 26.15 -26.72 -34.37
C LYS A 10 25.02 -25.69 -34.52
N ASN A 11 23.80 -26.09 -34.18
CA ASN A 11 22.72 -25.15 -33.94
C ASN A 11 23.14 -24.29 -32.75
N PRO A 12 23.29 -22.95 -32.88
CA PRO A 12 23.46 -22.13 -31.70
C PRO A 12 22.16 -22.24 -30.91
N ILE A 13 22.25 -22.84 -29.72
CA ILE A 13 21.14 -22.86 -28.76
C ILE A 13 20.87 -21.40 -28.41
N PHE A 14 19.95 -20.76 -29.12
CA PHE A 14 19.43 -19.45 -28.75
C PHE A 14 18.72 -19.62 -27.42
N LYS A 15 19.44 -19.31 -26.34
CA LYS A 15 18.91 -19.28 -24.98
C LYS A 15 17.90 -18.13 -24.92
N MET A 16 16.63 -18.45 -25.10
CA MET A 16 15.56 -17.47 -25.05
C MET A 16 15.44 -16.96 -23.60
N LEU A 17 16.08 -15.83 -23.32
CA LEU A 17 15.99 -15.15 -22.04
C LEU A 17 14.52 -14.83 -21.79
N SER A 18 13.97 -15.33 -20.67
CA SER A 18 12.56 -15.17 -20.39
C SER A 18 12.23 -13.68 -20.25
N ARG A 19 11.26 -13.19 -21.02
CA ARG A 19 10.77 -11.80 -20.92
C ARG A 19 10.31 -11.47 -19.50
N ALA A 20 9.88 -12.49 -18.75
CA ALA A 20 9.55 -12.38 -17.34
C ALA A 20 10.76 -12.00 -16.46
N ALA A 21 11.92 -12.63 -16.65
CA ALA A 21 13.13 -12.30 -15.89
C ALA A 21 13.62 -10.87 -16.19
N VAL A 22 13.58 -10.45 -17.46
CA VAL A 22 13.97 -9.09 -17.87
C VAL A 22 13.06 -8.04 -17.22
N ARG A 23 11.74 -8.28 -17.17
CA ARG A 23 10.81 -7.38 -16.48
C ARG A 23 11.06 -7.34 -14.97
N ALA A 24 11.26 -8.50 -14.33
CA ALA A 24 11.51 -8.59 -12.90
C ALA A 24 12.80 -7.84 -12.47
N SER A 25 13.87 -7.91 -13.28
CA SER A 25 15.11 -7.16 -13.01
C SER A 25 14.92 -5.64 -13.20
N SER A 26 14.17 -5.22 -14.22
CA SER A 26 13.90 -3.80 -14.49
C SER A 26 13.03 -3.15 -13.40
N THR A 27 12.06 -3.86 -12.83
CA THR A 27 11.18 -3.34 -11.77
C THR A 27 11.93 -3.05 -10.48
N THR A 28 12.91 -3.88 -10.11
CA THR A 28 13.71 -3.69 -8.89
C THR A 28 14.60 -2.45 -8.98
N SER A 29 15.18 -2.16 -10.15
CA SER A 29 16.01 -0.98 -10.36
C SER A 29 15.24 0.35 -10.33
N MET A 30 13.95 0.33 -10.68
CA MET A 30 13.07 1.51 -10.69
C MET A 30 12.59 1.91 -9.29
N VAL A 31 12.43 0.96 -8.37
CA VAL A 31 11.97 1.23 -6.99
C VAL A 31 13.09 1.85 -6.16
N ALA A 32 14.34 1.41 -6.35
CA ALA A 32 15.51 1.96 -5.65
C ALA A 32 15.87 3.41 -6.06
N ARG A 33 15.41 3.88 -7.22
CA ARG A 33 15.64 5.24 -7.74
C ARG A 33 14.46 6.19 -7.55
N ARG A 34 13.41 5.79 -6.83
CA ARG A 34 12.40 6.73 -6.35
C ARG A 34 13.11 7.60 -5.32
N GLY A 35 13.59 8.77 -5.75
CA GLY A 35 14.19 9.77 -4.87
C GLY A 35 13.19 10.14 -3.80
N PHE A 36 13.24 9.44 -2.67
CA PHE A 36 12.53 9.80 -1.45
C PHE A 36 13.15 11.09 -0.94
N HIS A 37 12.75 12.21 -1.54
CA HIS A 37 13.06 13.52 -1.04
C HIS A 37 12.09 13.80 0.11
N SER A 38 12.60 13.77 1.34
CA SER A 38 11.93 14.50 2.42
C SER A 38 12.21 15.99 2.20
N THR A 39 11.17 16.80 2.06
CA THR A 39 11.32 18.25 2.26
C THR A 39 11.93 18.44 3.65
N ARG A 40 13.04 19.18 3.75
CA ARG A 40 13.67 19.49 5.05
C ARG A 40 12.61 20.18 5.92
N ALA A 41 12.39 19.68 7.14
CA ALA A 41 11.44 20.27 8.07
C ALA A 41 11.77 21.77 8.27
N GLN A 42 10.84 22.65 7.88
CA GLN A 42 10.98 24.09 8.10
C GLN A 42 10.54 24.44 9.52
N MET A 43 11.31 23.99 10.52
CA MET A 43 11.01 24.18 11.95
C MET A 43 11.09 25.63 12.48
N GLY A 44 11.18 26.63 11.61
CA GLY A 44 11.46 28.02 11.98
C GLY A 44 10.24 28.85 12.42
N SER A 45 9.02 28.29 12.38
CA SER A 45 7.81 29.01 12.78
C SER A 45 7.48 28.76 14.25
N PRO A 46 7.14 29.81 15.05
CA PRO A 46 6.74 29.70 16.46
C PRO A 46 5.60 28.70 16.74
N TYR A 47 4.80 28.38 15.71
CA TYR A 47 3.74 27.38 15.77
C TYR A 47 4.15 26.16 14.94
N HIS A 48 4.92 25.25 15.55
CA HIS A 48 5.25 23.95 14.97
C HIS A 48 4.28 22.89 15.49
N TYR A 49 3.40 22.43 14.61
CA TYR A 49 2.62 21.24 14.90
C TYR A 49 3.49 20.00 14.77
N PRO A 50 3.18 18.93 15.53
CA PRO A 50 3.84 17.67 15.33
C PRO A 50 3.72 17.27 13.86
N GLU A 51 4.86 16.89 13.29
CA GLU A 51 4.99 16.41 11.93
C GLU A 51 5.32 14.92 11.95
N GLY A 52 4.93 14.20 10.91
CA GLY A 52 5.13 12.76 10.80
C GLY A 52 3.83 11.95 10.79
N PRO A 53 3.92 10.62 10.64
CA PRO A 53 2.75 9.77 10.52
C PRO A 53 1.80 9.95 11.70
N ARG A 54 0.51 10.17 11.41
CA ARG A 54 -0.59 10.28 12.38
C ARG A 54 -0.61 11.58 13.19
N SER A 55 0.23 12.55 12.89
CA SER A 55 0.10 13.88 13.49
C SER A 55 -1.07 14.68 12.90
N ASN A 56 -1.64 14.22 11.79
CA ASN A 56 -2.77 14.81 11.09
C ASN A 56 -4.14 14.22 11.43
N ILE A 57 -4.22 13.24 12.33
CA ILE A 57 -5.48 12.60 12.72
C ILE A 57 -5.92 13.04 14.12
N PRO A 58 -7.21 13.35 14.32
CA PRO A 58 -7.71 13.89 15.58
C PRO A 58 -7.92 12.83 16.69
N PHE A 59 -7.40 11.61 16.50
CA PHE A 59 -7.53 10.51 17.46
C PHE A 59 -6.23 9.70 17.54
N ASN A 60 -6.05 8.95 18.63
CA ASN A 60 -4.86 8.14 18.87
C ASN A 60 -5.11 6.63 18.57
N PRO A 61 -4.53 6.09 17.48
CA PRO A 61 -4.66 4.67 17.16
C PRO A 61 -3.87 3.69 18.06
N ASN A 62 -2.91 4.15 18.87
CA ASN A 62 -2.00 3.28 19.64
C ASN A 62 -2.51 2.97 21.06
N THR A 63 -3.82 3.04 21.27
CA THR A 63 -4.40 2.66 22.56
C THR A 63 -4.78 1.18 22.54
N ARG A 64 -4.64 0.48 23.68
CA ARG A 64 -5.07 -0.93 23.82
C ARG A 64 -6.53 -1.14 23.42
N PHE A 65 -7.35 -0.11 23.57
CA PHE A 65 -8.78 -0.12 23.27
C PHE A 65 -9.15 0.55 21.94
N PHE A 66 -8.19 0.77 21.04
CA PHE A 66 -8.46 1.46 19.77
C PHE A 66 -9.54 0.75 18.94
N ALA A 67 -9.44 -0.57 18.81
CA ALA A 67 -10.42 -1.35 18.04
C ALA A 67 -11.84 -1.19 18.60
N LEU A 68 -12.01 -1.26 19.92
CA LEU A 68 -13.31 -1.06 20.57
C LEU A 68 -13.87 0.34 20.32
N ARG A 69 -13.03 1.38 20.48
CA ARG A 69 -13.42 2.78 20.26
C ARG A 69 -13.80 3.03 18.80
N TYR A 70 -13.00 2.50 17.87
CA TYR A 70 -13.23 2.64 16.44
C TYR A 70 -14.54 1.96 16.01
N TRP A 71 -14.73 0.70 16.37
CA TRP A 71 -15.95 -0.03 16.03
C TRP A 71 -17.18 0.53 16.74
N GLY A 72 -17.04 0.98 18.00
CA GLY A 72 -18.12 1.67 18.71
C GLY A 72 -18.55 2.95 17.99
N PHE A 73 -17.60 3.78 17.57
CA PHE A 73 -17.91 5.00 16.79
C PHE A 73 -18.62 4.66 15.47
N MET A 74 -18.16 3.64 14.73
CA MET A 74 -18.81 3.17 13.51
C MET A 74 -20.24 2.66 13.78
N ALA A 75 -20.42 1.81 14.79
CA ALA A 75 -21.70 1.22 15.14
C ALA A 75 -22.73 2.27 15.59
N VAL A 76 -22.31 3.27 16.37
CA VAL A 76 -23.18 4.37 16.79
C VAL A 76 -23.58 5.23 15.59
N GLY A 77 -22.62 5.63 14.75
CA GLY A 77 -22.91 6.44 13.55
C GLY A 77 -23.84 5.73 12.57
N PHE A 78 -23.61 4.43 12.36
CA PHE A 78 -24.46 3.60 11.50
C PHE A 78 -25.84 3.32 12.13
N GLY A 79 -25.89 3.05 13.43
CA GLY A 79 -27.11 2.71 14.17
C GLY A 79 -28.02 3.90 14.47
N ALA A 80 -27.47 5.11 14.53
CA ALA A 80 -28.22 6.34 14.83
C ALA A 80 -29.52 6.52 14.02
N PRO A 81 -29.53 6.43 12.67
CA PRO A 81 -30.77 6.56 11.90
C PRO A 81 -31.84 5.52 12.27
N PHE A 82 -31.45 4.29 12.59
CA PHE A 82 -32.41 3.22 12.97
C PHE A 82 -32.98 3.44 14.36
N GLY A 83 -32.14 3.82 15.33
CA GLY A 83 -32.60 4.19 16.67
C GLY A 83 -33.59 5.35 16.64
N ILE A 84 -33.29 6.37 15.82
CA ILE A 84 -34.22 7.50 15.58
C ILE A 84 -35.52 7.00 14.96
N ALA A 85 -35.47 6.12 13.95
CA ALA A 85 -36.69 5.58 13.31
C ALA A 85 -37.61 4.89 14.33
N VAL A 86 -37.06 4.03 15.20
CA VAL A 86 -37.82 3.38 16.26
C VAL A 86 -38.42 4.41 17.22
N TRP A 87 -37.62 5.37 17.69
CA TRP A 87 -38.11 6.44 18.56
C TRP A 87 -39.28 7.20 17.94
N GLN A 88 -39.17 7.56 16.65
CA GLN A 88 -40.22 8.26 15.91
C GLN A 88 -41.52 7.43 15.81
N THR A 89 -41.44 6.10 15.78
CA THR A 89 -42.63 5.23 15.78
C THR A 89 -43.29 5.12 17.15
N CYS A 90 -42.52 5.17 18.24
CA CYS A 90 -43.05 4.99 19.59
C CYS A 90 -43.49 6.30 20.28
N LYS A 91 -42.91 7.45 19.91
CA LYS A 91 -43.10 8.72 20.63
C LYS A 91 -44.55 9.28 20.62
N ASN A 92 -45.41 8.79 19.74
CA ASN A 92 -46.79 9.25 19.56
C ASN A 92 -47.82 8.12 19.80
N GLN A 93 -47.39 7.00 20.37
CA GLN A 93 -48.30 6.03 20.98
C GLN A 93 -48.67 6.51 22.38
#